data_AF-A0A7G7KHQ1-F1
#
_entry.id   AF-A0A7G7KHQ1-F1
#
_cell.length_a   1.000
_cell.length_b   1.000
_cell.length_c   1.000
_cell.angle_alpha   90.00
_cell.angle_beta   90.00
_cell.angle_gamma   90.00
#
_symmetry.space_group_name_H-M   'P 1'
#
loop_
_entity.id
_entity.type
_entity.pdbx_description
1 polymer ?
#
loop_
_entity_poly.entity_id
_entity_poly.type
_entity_poly.pdbx_seq_one_letter_code
_entity_poly.pdbx_strand_id
1 'polypeptide(L)'
;MTVPSSQRLRCELCQVEIDCQPGLPDQVLFSRGPGGTRSKLWARVCQYLTTGEQKARCINQVPTLRGDEKPGDRYEDLSSIDLGGNQT
;
A
#
# COMPACT_ATOMS: atom_id res chain seq x y z
N MET A 1 30.31 17.18 0.47
CA MET A 1 29.93 15.77 0.72
C MET A 1 28.48 15.76 1.14
N THR A 2 27.56 15.28 0.29
CA THR A 2 26.13 15.12 0.64
C THR A 2 25.93 13.77 1.28
N VAL A 3 25.63 13.76 2.58
CA VAL A 3 25.24 12.54 3.31
C VAL A 3 23.90 12.08 2.74
N PRO A 4 23.74 10.82 2.32
CA PRO A 4 22.46 10.36 1.81
C PRO A 4 21.49 10.25 3.00
N SER A 5 20.56 11.19 3.08
CA SER A 5 19.56 11.27 4.15
C SER A 5 18.34 10.41 3.82
N SER A 6 17.78 9.73 4.81
CA SER A 6 16.48 9.08 4.69
C SER A 6 15.42 10.09 4.20
N GLN A 7 14.56 9.68 3.27
CA GLN A 7 13.45 10.49 2.77
C GLN A 7 12.13 9.85 3.16
N ARG A 8 11.29 10.60 3.88
CA ARG A 8 9.92 10.18 4.20
C ARG A 8 8.93 10.82 3.24
N LEU A 9 8.22 9.99 2.48
CA LEU A 9 7.20 10.39 1.53
C LEU A 9 5.82 10.11 2.13
N ARG A 10 4.92 11.08 2.11
CA ARG A 10 3.52 10.89 2.53
C ARG A 10 2.60 11.03 1.33
N CYS A 11 1.72 10.05 1.13
CA CYS A 11 0.73 10.11 0.08
C CYS A 11 -0.44 11.02 0.50
N GLU A 12 -0.75 12.06 -0.26
CA GLU A 12 -1.89 12.93 0.04
C GLU A 12 -3.25 12.22 -0.10
N LEU A 13 -3.33 11.18 -0.95
CA LEU A 13 -4.57 10.45 -1.18
C LEU A 13 -4.87 9.43 -0.09
N CYS A 14 -3.92 8.54 0.21
CA CYS A 14 -4.14 7.44 1.16
C CYS A 14 -3.50 7.68 2.53
N GLN A 15 -2.77 8.78 2.72
CA GLN A 15 -2.11 9.16 3.98
C GLN A 15 -1.06 8.17 4.49
N VAL A 16 -0.72 7.14 3.71
CA VAL A 16 0.36 6.20 4.00
C VAL A 16 1.72 6.85 3.76
N GLU A 17 2.66 6.56 4.65
CA GLU A 17 4.04 7.04 4.55
C GLU A 17 4.97 5.93 4.03
N ILE A 18 5.99 6.31 3.26
CA ILE A 18 7.08 5.44 2.82
C ILE A 18 8.39 6.06 3.28
N ASP A 19 9.14 5.32 4.09
CA ASP A 19 10.48 5.67 4.53
C ASP A 19 11.49 5.04 3.57
N CYS A 20 12.15 5.89 2.78
CA CYS A 20 13.18 5.51 1.83
C CYS A 20 14.54 5.71 2.48
N GLN A 21 15.23 4.61 2.79
CA GLN A 21 16.57 4.63 3.36
C GLN A 21 17.61 4.15 2.33
N PRO A 22 18.69 4.91 2.10
CA PRO A 22 19.76 4.50 1.19
C PRO A 22 20.34 3.13 1.57
N GLY A 23 20.36 2.19 0.61
CA GLY A 23 20.92 0.85 0.81
C GLY A 23 20.03 -0.13 1.58
N LEU A 24 18.81 0.27 1.96
CA LEU A 24 17.83 -0.60 2.60
C LEU A 24 16.53 -0.64 1.77
N PRO A 25 15.73 -1.71 1.89
CA PRO A 25 14.40 -1.73 1.31
C PRO A 25 13.51 -0.64 1.91
N ASP A 26 12.65 -0.04 1.09
CA ASP A 26 11.63 0.91 1.54
C ASP A 26 10.73 0.29 2.62
N GLN A 27 10.45 1.05 3.67
CA GLN A 27 9.51 0.68 4.73
C GLN A 27 8.21 1.47 4.58
N VAL A 28 7.08 0.78 4.48
CA VAL A 28 5.75 1.39 4.45
C VAL A 28 5.19 1.49 5.86
N LEU A 29 4.72 2.68 6.24
CA LEU A 29 4.09 2.97 7.52
C LEU A 29 2.59 3.22 7.30
N PHE A 30 1.77 2.24 7.67
CA PHE A 30 0.31 2.38 7.67
C PHE A 30 -0.15 3.21 8.88
N SER A 31 -1.34 3.80 8.79
CA SER A 31 -1.92 4.59 9.89
C SER A 31 -2.22 3.75 11.15
N ARG A 32 -2.37 2.43 11.00
CA ARG A 32 -2.61 1.47 12.08
C ARG A 32 -1.93 0.14 11.77
N GLY A 33 -1.48 -0.55 12.81
CA GLY A 33 -0.86 -1.87 12.71
C GLY A 33 0.62 -1.84 12.35
N PRO A 34 1.22 -3.01 12.07
CA PRO A 34 2.63 -3.11 11.73
C PRO A 34 2.93 -2.45 10.38
N GLY A 35 4.17 -1.97 10.24
CA GLY A 35 4.69 -1.54 8.94
C GLY A 35 4.69 -2.68 7.91
N GLY A 36 4.90 -2.33 6.65
CA GLY A 36 4.90 -3.29 5.56
C GLY A 36 5.78 -2.88 4.39
N THR A 37 5.50 -3.49 3.25
CA THR A 37 6.22 -3.30 1.99
C THR A 37 5.37 -2.53 0.98
N ARG A 38 6.00 -2.06 -0.10
CA ARG A 38 5.31 -1.42 -1.21
C ARG A 38 4.34 -2.37 -1.93
N SER A 39 4.64 -3.66 -1.97
CA SER A 39 3.76 -4.71 -2.47
C SER A 39 2.48 -4.82 -1.62
N LYS A 40 2.60 -4.81 -0.28
CA LYS A 40 1.45 -4.79 0.63
C LYS A 40 0.59 -3.53 0.46
N LEU A 41 1.24 -2.37 0.32
CA LEU A 41 0.52 -1.10 0.09
C LEU A 41 -0.28 -1.13 -1.21
N TRP A 42 0.29 -1.69 -2.27
CA TRP A 42 -0.40 -1.89 -3.53
C TRP A 42 -1.61 -2.82 -3.37
N ALA A 43 -1.37 -4.01 -2.81
CA ALA A 43 -2.37 -5.06 -2.61
C ALA A 43 -3.54 -4.66 -1.69
N ARG A 44 -3.40 -3.63 -0.86
CA ARG A 44 -4.47 -3.21 0.07
C ARG A 44 -5.09 -1.86 -0.27
N VAL A 45 -4.37 -0.99 -0.98
CA VAL A 45 -4.77 0.42 -1.11
C VAL A 45 -4.65 0.93 -2.54
N CYS A 46 -3.42 1.11 -3.07
CA CYS A 46 -3.27 1.86 -4.31
C CYS A 46 -3.73 1.12 -5.57
N GLN A 47 -3.93 -0.20 -5.53
CA GLN A 47 -4.54 -0.93 -6.66
C GLN A 47 -6.01 -0.54 -6.91
N TYR A 48 -6.71 -0.05 -5.90
CA TYR A 48 -8.14 0.25 -5.97
C TYR A 48 -8.46 1.68 -6.43
N LEU A 49 -7.43 2.48 -6.75
CA LEU A 49 -7.63 3.82 -7.32
C LEU A 49 -8.11 3.69 -8.77
N THR A 50 -9.24 4.31 -9.10
CA THR A 50 -9.94 4.08 -10.37
C THR A 50 -9.70 5.19 -11.39
N THR A 51 -9.52 6.44 -10.96
CA THR A 51 -9.35 7.58 -11.87
C THR A 51 -7.89 7.83 -12.24
N GLY A 52 -7.66 8.41 -13.43
CA GLY A 52 -6.33 8.81 -13.87
C GLY A 52 -5.67 9.82 -12.93
N GLU A 53 -6.45 10.79 -12.42
CA GLU A 53 -5.99 11.78 -11.44
C GLU A 53 -5.53 11.12 -10.13
N GLN A 54 -6.32 10.17 -9.61
CA GLN A 54 -5.95 9.45 -8.39
C GLN A 54 -4.67 8.64 -8.58
N LYS A 55 -4.55 7.95 -9.72
CA LYS A 55 -3.34 7.18 -10.06
C LYS A 55 -2.12 8.10 -10.24
N ALA A 56 -2.28 9.30 -10.80
CA ALA A 56 -1.18 10.25 -10.94
C ALA A 56 -0.68 10.78 -9.58
N ARG A 57 -1.55 10.82 -8.56
CA ARG A 57 -1.25 11.39 -7.23
C ARG A 57 -0.81 10.35 -6.17
N CYS A 58 -1.08 9.04 -6.33
CA CYS A 58 -0.56 8.04 -5.37
C CYS A 58 0.94 7.77 -5.59
N ILE A 59 1.73 7.90 -4.51
CA ILE A 59 3.19 7.67 -4.51
C ILE A 59 3.63 6.22 -4.78
N ASN A 60 2.71 5.26 -4.86
CA ASN A 60 2.98 3.82 -5.03
C ASN A 60 2.40 3.21 -6.31
N GLN A 61 2.46 3.96 -7.42
CA GLN A 61 1.88 3.57 -8.72
C GLN A 61 2.90 3.05 -9.74
N VAL A 62 4.20 3.27 -9.50
CA VAL A 62 5.29 2.81 -10.39
C VAL A 62 5.55 1.31 -10.20
N PRO A 63 5.30 0.45 -11.20
CA PRO A 63 5.40 -1.01 -11.05
C PRO A 63 6.77 -1.50 -10.57
N THR A 64 7.84 -0.92 -11.11
CA THR A 64 9.23 -1.31 -10.81
C THR A 64 9.64 -1.02 -9.36
N LEU A 65 8.93 -0.13 -8.67
CA LEU A 65 9.20 0.19 -7.26
C LEU A 65 8.34 -0.64 -6.29
N ARG A 66 7.26 -1.27 -6.75
CA ARG A 66 6.33 -2.00 -5.85
C ARG A 66 6.92 -3.30 -5.31
N GLY A 67 7.70 -3.99 -6.15
CA GLY A 67 8.02 -5.40 -5.96
C GLY A 67 6.81 -6.31 -6.17
N ASP A 68 7.04 -7.62 -6.14
CA ASP A 68 6.00 -8.62 -6.29
C ASP A 68 5.20 -8.81 -5.00
N GLU A 69 3.90 -9.08 -5.14
CA GLU A 69 3.04 -9.41 -4.03
C GLU A 69 3.45 -10.73 -3.36
N LYS A 70 3.41 -10.75 -2.02
CA LYS A 70 3.76 -11.91 -1.19
C LYS A 70 2.53 -12.47 -0.48
N PRO A 71 2.56 -13.75 -0.04
CA PRO A 71 1.53 -14.28 0.85
C PRO A 71 1.32 -13.36 2.06
N GLY A 72 0.06 -13.01 2.34
CA GLY A 72 -0.33 -12.07 3.40
C GLY A 72 -0.31 -10.58 3.03
N ASP A 73 0.10 -10.21 1.80
CA ASP A 73 -0.01 -8.82 1.34
C ASP A 73 -1.47 -8.44 1.08
N ARG A 74 -2.25 -9.31 0.43
CA ARG A 74 -3.69 -9.14 0.28
C ARG A 74 -4.41 -9.41 1.61
N TYR A 75 -5.61 -8.86 1.74
CA TYR A 75 -6.56 -9.38 2.72
C TYR A 75 -6.93 -10.80 2.31
N GLU A 76 -7.13 -11.67 3.30
CA GLU A 76 -7.67 -13.01 3.03
C GLU A 76 -9.07 -12.86 2.44
N ASP A 77 -9.37 -13.68 1.45
CA ASP A 77 -10.71 -13.74 0.89
C ASP A 77 -11.61 -14.39 1.93
N LEU A 78 -12.42 -13.58 2.61
CA LEU A 78 -13.37 -14.11 3.59
C LEU A 78 -14.43 -14.88 2.80
N SER A 79 -14.60 -16.16 3.13
CA SER A 79 -15.66 -16.99 2.56
C SER A 79 -16.99 -16.24 2.62
N SER A 80 -17.72 -16.17 1.50
CA SER A 80 -19.01 -15.50 1.39
C SER A 80 -19.91 -15.88 2.56
N ILE A 81 -20.23 -14.89 3.42
CA ILE A 81 -21.20 -15.09 4.48
C ILE A 81 -22.58 -15.12 3.80
N ASP A 82 -23.25 -16.28 3.86
CA ASP A 82 -24.65 -16.41 3.45
C ASP A 82 -25.52 -15.66 4.47
N LEU A 83 -25.91 -14.43 4.12
CA LEU A 83 -26.91 -13.67 4.85
C LEU A 83 -28.29 -14.21 4.48
N GLY A 84 -28.55 -15.47 4.86
CA GLY A 84 -29.79 -16.17 4.61
C GLY A 84 -30.97 -15.30 5.01
N GLY A 85 -31.73 -14.86 4.00
CA GLY A 85 -32.93 -14.05 4.18
C GLY A 85 -33.93 -14.83 5.01
N ASN A 86 -34.28 -14.30 6.18
CA ASN A 86 -35.51 -14.73 6.83
C ASN A 86 -36.67 -14.06 6.09
N GLN A 87 -37.25 -14.84 5.20
CA GLN A 87 -38.45 -14.53 4.45
C GLN A 87 -39.65 -14.64 5.39
N THR A 88 -40.48 -13.59 5.40
CA THR A 88 -41.87 -13.51 5.92
C THR A 88 -42.12 -13.86 7.38
#